data_AF-A0A183T2Z3-F1
#
_entry.id   AF-A0A183T2Z3-F1
#
_cell.length_a   1.000
_cell.length_b   1.000
_cell.length_c   1.000
_cell.angle_alpha   90.00
_cell.angle_beta   90.00
_cell.angle_gamma   90.00
#
_symmetry.space_group_name_H-M   'P 1'
#
loop_
_entity.id
_entity.type
_entity.pdbx_description
1 polymer ?
#
loop_
_entity_poly.entity_id
_entity_poly.type
_entity_poly.pdbx_seq_one_letter_code
_entity_poly.pdbx_strand_id
1 'polypeptide(L)'
;MKVVLGPSVFGVRGWRTVQITQKVEDLPAPDNNTTVETRWCQLRNVIQSTALDAFGRAGRQHQDWFDDNDADISNLLAEKNRLHKAYMDLRTDATKAAFFRCRRLVQQRLREMQDA
;
A
#
# COMPACT_ATOMS: atom_id res chain seq x y z
N MET A 1 -4.05 17.36 39.83
CA MET A 1 -2.76 17.38 39.11
C MET A 1 -2.77 16.25 38.09
N LYS A 2 -2.88 16.54 36.78
CA LYS A 2 -2.72 15.54 35.72
C LYS A 2 -1.24 15.51 35.33
N VAL A 3 -0.55 14.41 35.62
CA VAL A 3 0.83 14.19 35.18
C VAL A 3 0.78 13.77 33.71
N VAL A 4 1.24 14.64 32.80
CA VAL A 4 1.34 14.30 31.37
C VAL A 4 2.67 13.58 31.15
N LEU A 5 2.64 12.25 31.06
CA LEU A 5 3.82 11.42 30.81
C LEU A 5 4.16 11.44 29.30
N GLY A 6 5.34 11.97 28.97
CA GLY A 6 5.83 12.06 27.59
C GLY A 6 6.34 10.74 27.00
N PRO A 7 6.71 10.71 25.70
CA PRO A 7 7.16 9.50 25.00
C PRO A 7 8.41 8.84 25.60
N SER A 8 9.15 9.55 26.45
CA SER A 8 10.31 9.04 27.18
C SER A 8 9.98 7.92 28.18
N VAL A 9 8.74 7.82 28.67
CA VAL A 9 8.35 6.88 29.74
C VAL A 9 7.77 5.58 29.19
N PHE A 10 7.17 5.61 27.99
CA PHE A 10 6.46 4.46 27.41
C PHE A 10 6.96 4.04 26.01
N GLY A 11 8.03 4.68 25.51
CA GLY A 11 8.49 4.49 24.13
C GLY A 11 7.49 5.03 23.10
N VAL A 12 7.95 5.24 21.86
CA VAL A 12 7.13 5.86 20.79
C VAL A 12 5.86 5.05 20.48
N ARG A 13 5.95 3.71 20.53
CA ARG A 13 4.78 2.83 20.31
C ARG A 13 3.78 2.88 21.48
N GLY A 14 4.26 2.82 22.72
CA GLY A 14 3.41 2.87 23.92
C GLY A 14 2.75 4.25 24.10
N TRP A 15 3.45 5.32 23.73
CA TRP A 15 2.89 6.67 23.76
C TRP A 15 1.77 6.87 22.72
N ARG A 16 1.93 6.33 21.50
CA ARG A 16 0.88 6.37 20.47
C ARG A 16 -0.38 5.61 20.88
N THR A 17 -0.24 4.44 21.50
CA THR A 17 -1.39 3.67 21.99
C THR A 17 -2.15 4.40 23.10
N VAL A 18 -1.44 5.06 24.03
CA VAL A 18 -2.05 5.84 25.12
C VAL A 18 -2.80 7.06 24.58
N GLN A 19 -2.25 7.73 23.57
CA GLN A 19 -2.92 8.87 22.90
C GLN A 19 -4.24 8.47 22.23
N ILE A 20 -4.28 7.30 21.59
CA ILE A 20 -5.50 6.79 20.93
C ILE A 20 -6.59 6.48 21.96
N THR A 21 -6.24 5.80 23.06
CA THR A 21 -7.22 5.45 24.10
C THR A 21 -7.83 6.70 24.73
N GLN A 22 -7.02 7.71 25.05
CA GLN A 22 -7.50 8.97 25.65
C GLN A 22 -8.50 9.70 24.73
N LYS A 23 -8.21 9.81 23.43
CA LYS A 23 -9.11 10.51 22.49
C LYS A 23 -10.42 9.76 22.23
N VAL A 24 -10.47 8.44 22.46
CA VAL A 24 -11.70 7.66 22.41
C VAL A 24 -12.54 7.84 23.68
N GLU A 25 -11.92 7.98 24.85
CA GLU A 25 -12.62 8.25 26.12
C GLU A 25 -13.20 9.68 26.18
N ASP A 26 -12.53 10.65 25.55
CA ASP A 26 -12.98 12.05 25.50
C ASP A 26 -14.07 12.30 24.43
N LEU A 27 -14.62 11.25 23.81
CA LEU A 27 -15.71 11.36 22.84
C LEU A 27 -16.99 11.90 23.52
N PRO A 28 -17.66 12.92 22.94
CA PRO A 28 -18.93 13.37 23.46
C PRO A 28 -19.93 12.21 23.41
N ALA A 29 -20.61 11.96 24.53
CA ALA A 29 -21.65 10.95 24.59
C ALA A 29 -22.70 11.28 23.50
N PRO A 30 -23.01 10.33 22.60
CA PRO A 30 -23.99 10.59 21.58
C PRO A 30 -25.32 10.92 22.26
N ASP A 31 -26.03 11.94 21.75
CA ASP A 31 -27.34 12.28 22.27
C ASP A 31 -28.24 11.05 22.29
N ASN A 32 -29.20 10.97 23.20
CA ASN A 32 -29.96 9.72 23.36
C ASN A 32 -31.01 9.49 22.22
N ASN A 33 -31.05 10.38 21.21
CA ASN A 33 -31.99 10.33 20.09
C ASN A 33 -31.32 10.10 18.72
N THR A 34 -29.98 10.11 18.66
CA THR A 34 -29.21 9.81 17.45
C THR A 34 -29.34 8.34 17.08
N THR A 35 -29.61 8.11 15.80
CA THR A 35 -29.67 6.77 15.23
C THR A 35 -28.34 6.05 15.39
N VAL A 36 -28.38 4.72 15.53
CA VAL A 36 -27.19 3.87 15.66
C VAL A 36 -26.18 4.12 14.53
N GLU A 37 -26.66 4.39 13.33
CA GLU A 37 -25.82 4.76 12.18
C GLU A 37 -25.04 6.06 12.41
N THR A 38 -25.68 7.08 12.99
CA THR A 38 -25.03 8.37 13.29
C THR A 38 -23.92 8.19 14.32
N ARG A 39 -24.15 7.37 15.35
CA ARG A 39 -23.16 7.04 16.38
C ARG A 39 -21.99 6.24 15.80
N TRP A 40 -22.28 5.29 14.92
CA TRP A 40 -21.25 4.49 14.24
C TRP A 40 -20.39 5.33 13.30
N CYS A 41 -21.01 6.26 12.56
CA CYS A 41 -20.31 7.21 11.71
C CYS A 41 -19.38 8.13 12.52
N GLN A 42 -19.83 8.65 13.66
CA GLN A 42 -19.01 9.48 14.55
C GLN A 42 -17.79 8.71 15.08
N LEU A 43 -17.99 7.50 15.59
CA LEU A 43 -16.91 6.66 16.08
C LEU A 43 -15.87 6.38 14.98
N ARG A 44 -16.33 6.02 13.77
CA ARG A 44 -15.47 5.75 12.62
C ARG A 44 -14.63 6.97 12.26
N ASN A 45 -15.24 8.16 12.23
CA ASN A 45 -14.54 9.40 11.88
C ASN A 45 -13.46 9.76 12.91
N VAL A 46 -13.71 9.55 14.20
CA VAL A 46 -12.71 9.81 15.26
C VAL A 46 -11.56 8.82 15.22
N ILE A 47 -11.84 7.53 14.98
CA ILE A 47 -10.78 6.53 14.81
C ILE A 47 -9.92 6.86 13.58
N GLN A 48 -10.54 7.20 12.45
CA GLN A 48 -9.82 7.51 11.21
C GLN A 48 -8.98 8.79 11.32
N SER A 49 -9.54 9.87 11.86
CA SER A 49 -8.82 11.12 12.06
C SER A 49 -7.68 10.99 13.07
N THR A 50 -7.88 10.23 14.15
CA THR A 50 -6.84 9.97 15.16
C THR A 50 -5.75 9.05 14.62
N ALA A 51 -6.10 8.05 13.81
CA ALA A 51 -5.12 7.23 13.12
C ALA A 51 -4.29 8.08 12.14
N LEU A 52 -4.91 8.98 11.39
CA LEU A 52 -4.19 9.91 10.51
C LEU A 52 -3.23 10.84 11.27
N ASP A 53 -3.64 11.34 12.44
CA ASP A 53 -2.82 12.21 13.30
C ASP A 53 -1.64 11.45 13.92
N ALA A 54 -1.88 10.25 14.44
CA ALA A 54 -0.87 9.44 15.14
C ALA A 54 0.13 8.73 14.20
N PHE A 55 -0.33 8.31 13.01
CA PHE A 55 0.49 7.60 12.03
C PHE A 55 1.01 8.51 10.90
N GLY A 56 0.45 9.71 10.76
CA GLY A 56 0.67 10.57 9.61
C GLY A 56 0.03 10.00 8.34
N ARG A 57 -0.21 10.87 7.35
CA ARG A 57 -0.52 10.40 6.00
C ARG A 57 0.81 9.97 5.37
N ALA A 58 1.12 8.67 5.39
CA ALA A 58 2.18 8.14 4.54
C ALA A 58 1.71 8.35 3.10
N GLY A 59 2.19 9.43 2.47
CA GLY A 59 1.99 9.65 1.05
C GLY A 59 2.53 8.41 0.34
N ARG A 60 1.67 7.72 -0.44
CA ARG A 60 2.21 6.74 -1.38
C ARG A 60 3.03 7.56 -2.38
N GLN A 61 4.36 7.48 -2.26
CA GLN A 61 5.29 8.13 -3.18
C GLN A 61 5.36 7.40 -4.51
N HIS A 62 4.79 6.21 -4.60
CA HIS A 62 4.54 5.56 -5.86
C HIS A 62 3.34 6.27 -6.50
N GLN A 63 3.62 7.18 -7.43
CA GLN A 63 2.72 7.35 -8.57
C GLN A 63 2.41 5.96 -9.15
N ASP A 64 1.30 5.82 -9.88
CA ASP A 64 1.01 4.59 -10.60
C ASP A 64 2.15 4.33 -11.59
N TRP A 65 3.13 3.60 -11.09
CA TRP A 65 4.43 3.29 -11.68
C TRP A 65 4.37 2.80 -13.13
N PHE A 66 3.19 2.30 -13.48
CA PHE A 66 2.90 1.69 -14.75
C PHE A 66 2.81 2.74 -15.85
N ASP A 67 2.34 3.96 -15.56
CA ASP A 67 2.12 4.99 -16.58
C ASP A 67 3.43 5.55 -17.16
N ASP A 68 4.49 5.64 -16.35
CA ASP A 68 5.77 6.24 -16.79
C ASP A 68 6.68 5.28 -17.59
N ASN A 69 6.40 3.98 -17.62
CA ASN A 69 7.26 2.95 -18.25
C ASN A 69 6.55 2.14 -19.35
N ASP A 70 5.43 2.65 -19.84
CA ASP A 70 4.43 1.84 -20.52
C ASP A 70 4.89 1.29 -21.89
N ALA A 71 5.72 2.03 -22.64
CA ALA A 71 6.09 1.65 -24.01
C ALA A 71 7.08 0.47 -24.11
N ASP A 72 8.19 0.52 -23.37
CA ASP A 72 9.23 -0.51 -23.45
C ASP A 72 8.78 -1.83 -22.80
N ILE A 73 8.02 -1.74 -21.71
CA ILE A 73 7.42 -2.91 -21.05
C ILE A 73 6.36 -3.53 -21.93
N SER A 74 5.49 -2.73 -22.54
CA SER A 74 4.48 -3.22 -23.48
C SER A 74 5.10 -3.95 -24.68
N ASN A 75 6.20 -3.41 -25.22
CA ASN A 75 6.94 -4.06 -26.31
C ASN A 75 7.55 -5.41 -25.87
N LEU A 76 8.21 -5.47 -24.71
CA LEU A 76 8.77 -6.72 -24.17
C LEU A 76 7.69 -7.75 -23.83
N LEU A 77 6.52 -7.31 -23.35
CA LEU A 77 5.37 -8.19 -23.09
C LEU A 77 4.77 -8.75 -24.39
N ALA A 78 4.68 -7.93 -25.43
CA ALA A 78 4.23 -8.36 -26.76
C ALA A 78 5.18 -9.43 -27.33
N GLU A 79 6.49 -9.21 -27.25
CA GLU A 79 7.48 -10.18 -27.75
C GLU A 79 7.49 -11.47 -26.90
N LYS A 80 7.36 -11.36 -25.57
CA LYS A 80 7.20 -12.52 -24.69
C LYS A 80 5.99 -13.37 -25.10
N ASN A 81 4.86 -12.74 -25.41
CA ASN A 81 3.64 -13.45 -25.83
C ASN A 81 3.79 -14.10 -27.20
N ARG A 82 4.43 -13.43 -28.16
CA ARG A 82 4.76 -13.99 -29.47
C ARG A 82 5.66 -15.22 -29.36
N LEU A 83 6.73 -15.12 -28.56
CA LEU A 83 7.65 -16.24 -28.32
C LEU A 83 7.01 -17.38 -27.54
N HIS A 84 6.11 -17.09 -26.60
CA HIS A 84 5.34 -18.11 -25.89
C HIS A 84 4.47 -18.91 -26.84
N LYS A 85 3.75 -18.23 -27.75
CA LYS A 85 2.94 -18.88 -28.77
C LYS A 85 3.79 -19.73 -29.71
N ALA A 86 4.91 -19.18 -30.19
CA ALA A 86 5.85 -19.94 -31.01
C ALA A 86 6.46 -21.14 -30.26
N TYR A 87 6.71 -21.04 -28.95
CA TYR A 87 7.20 -22.15 -28.12
C TYR A 87 6.15 -23.25 -27.93
N MET A 88 4.87 -22.89 -27.81
CA MET A 88 3.75 -23.83 -27.75
C MET A 88 3.53 -24.53 -29.10
N ASP A 89 3.63 -23.78 -30.21
CA ASP A 89 3.40 -24.28 -31.57
C ASP A 89 4.59 -25.09 -32.12
N LEU A 90 5.82 -24.67 -31.81
CA LEU A 90 7.06 -25.31 -32.26
C LEU A 90 8.04 -25.40 -31.09
N ARG A 91 8.07 -26.56 -30.43
CA ARG A 91 8.90 -26.80 -29.23
C ARG A 91 10.39 -27.02 -29.55
N THR A 92 11.00 -26.07 -30.26
CA THR A 92 12.44 -26.03 -30.56
C THR A 92 13.23 -25.36 -29.43
N ASP A 93 14.46 -25.82 -29.20
CA ASP A 93 15.33 -25.30 -28.13
C ASP A 93 15.66 -23.81 -28.31
N ALA A 94 15.74 -23.33 -29.56
CA ALA A 94 15.97 -21.92 -29.86
C ALA A 94 14.81 -21.02 -29.37
N THR A 95 13.56 -21.39 -29.66
CA THR A 95 12.36 -20.63 -29.27
C THR A 95 12.17 -20.66 -27.76
N LYS A 96 12.44 -21.81 -27.13
CA LYS A 96 12.45 -21.96 -25.67
C LYS A 96 13.49 -21.03 -25.03
N ALA A 97 14.71 -21.01 -25.54
CA ALA A 97 15.78 -20.14 -25.05
C ALA A 97 15.44 -18.65 -25.20
N ALA A 98 14.87 -18.25 -26.35
CA ALA A 98 14.42 -16.88 -26.59
C ALA A 98 13.32 -16.45 -25.59
N PHE A 99 12.30 -17.30 -25.37
CA PHE A 99 11.24 -17.02 -24.41
C PHE A 99 11.77 -16.81 -22.98
N PHE A 100 12.67 -17.69 -22.50
CA PHE A 100 13.24 -17.54 -21.16
C PHE A 100 14.13 -16.30 -21.03
N ARG A 101 14.85 -15.90 -22.08
CA ARG A 101 15.62 -14.65 -22.10
C ARG A 101 14.70 -13.43 -21.99
N CYS A 102 13.65 -13.35 -22.80
CA CYS A 102 12.66 -12.26 -22.72
C CYS A 102 11.98 -12.21 -21.36
N ARG A 103 11.62 -13.35 -20.78
CA ARG A 103 11.02 -13.41 -19.44
C ARG A 103 11.96 -12.84 -18.36
N ARG A 104 13.26 -13.17 -18.41
CA ARG A 104 14.26 -12.63 -17.47
C ARG A 104 14.40 -11.12 -17.59
N LEU A 105 14.43 -10.59 -18.81
CA LEU A 105 14.53 -9.15 -19.06
C LEU A 105 13.32 -8.39 -18.50
N VAL A 106 12.11 -8.90 -18.72
CA VAL A 106 10.88 -8.32 -18.15
C VAL A 106 10.94 -8.31 -16.62
N GLN A 107 11.36 -9.42 -16.01
CA GLN A 107 11.46 -9.51 -14.55
C GLN A 107 12.54 -8.60 -13.97
N GLN A 108 13.66 -8.44 -14.67
CA GLN A 108 14.74 -7.55 -14.28
C GLN A 108 14.28 -6.09 -14.33
N ARG A 109 13.68 -5.64 -15.44
CA ARG A 109 13.18 -4.26 -15.60
C ARG A 109 12.14 -3.91 -14.54
N LEU A 110 11.20 -4.83 -14.29
CA LEU A 110 10.22 -4.64 -13.22
C LEU A 110 10.84 -4.57 -11.82
N ARG A 111 12.00 -5.18 -11.59
CA ARG A 111 12.69 -5.10 -10.30
C ARG A 111 13.53 -3.83 -10.16
N GLU A 112 14.26 -3.46 -11.20
CA GLU A 112 15.05 -2.22 -11.26
C GLU A 112 14.19 -1.00 -11.01
N MET A 113 12.98 -0.99 -11.57
CA MET A 113 12.03 0.07 -11.31
C MET A 113 11.61 0.05 -9.81
N GLN A 114 11.52 -1.13 -9.15
CA GLN A 114 10.92 -1.33 -7.80
C GLN A 114 11.81 -0.75 -6.71
N ASP A 115 13.09 -0.83 -6.99
CA ASP A 115 14.16 -0.39 -6.13
C ASP A 115 14.58 1.07 -6.43
N ALA A 116 13.89 1.76 -7.37
CA ALA A 116 14.08 3.19 -7.70
C ALA A 116 13.14 4.09 -6.87
#